data_AF-A0A2G4DSK3-F1
#
_entry.id   AF-A0A2G4DSK3-F1
#
_cell.length_a   1.000
_cell.length_b   1.000
_cell.length_c   1.000
_cell.angle_alpha   90.00
_cell.angle_beta   90.00
_cell.angle_gamma   90.00
#
_symmetry.space_group_name_H-M   'P 1'
#
loop_
_entity.id
_entity.type
_entity.pdbx_description
1 polymer ?
#
loop_
_entity_poly.entity_id
_entity_poly.type
_entity_poly.pdbx_seq_one_letter_code
_entity_poly.pdbx_strand_id
1 'polypeptide(L)'
;MIPALAPLFIADFEHYRDVLVLPDDPRVGVPLRTFLGGDYLNDVLTRFGTAYPESDPRGLASIWSKYYFVKLIPPVVAASLILDHRLPLHLDHLQLILDDDCLPVAFKLPDAGQRWTPAPTDAFERFDELLDHNLRPFIDALARHVRLSPKVLWSNAGNYFEWLLGVLANAIPHADVSHGHQLLNAHYLPDRRRNPLFQPVRYMWDRL
;
A
#
# COMPACT_ATOMS: atom_id res chain seq x y z
N MET A 1 11.56 0.32 13.84
CA MET A 1 10.31 1.12 13.93
C MET A 1 10.62 2.61 13.79
N ILE A 2 9.82 3.37 13.04
CA ILE A 2 9.87 4.84 12.99
C ILE A 2 9.20 5.42 14.26
N PRO A 3 9.91 6.15 15.15
CA PRO A 3 9.35 6.60 16.43
C PRO A 3 8.10 7.48 16.31
N ALA A 4 8.02 8.32 15.27
CA ALA A 4 6.86 9.17 15.02
C ALA A 4 5.55 8.39 14.83
N LEU A 5 5.63 7.12 14.40
CA LEU A 5 4.46 6.27 14.14
C LEU A 5 4.03 5.45 15.36
N ALA A 6 4.80 5.45 16.45
CA ALA A 6 4.54 4.65 17.64
C ALA A 6 3.10 4.76 18.20
N PRO A 7 2.44 5.94 18.19
CA PRO A 7 1.06 6.06 18.68
C PRO A 7 0.02 5.23 17.89
N LEU A 8 0.33 4.82 16.66
CA LEU A 8 -0.59 4.04 15.81
C LEU A 8 -0.63 2.56 16.17
N PHE A 9 0.45 2.03 16.74
CA PHE A 9 0.66 0.58 16.84
C PHE A 9 0.23 0.04 18.19
N ILE A 10 -1.07 0.18 18.45
CA ILE A 10 -1.78 -0.32 19.64
C ILE A 10 -2.87 -1.31 19.22
N ALA A 11 -3.20 -2.25 20.11
CA ALA A 11 -4.25 -3.25 19.89
C ALA A 11 -4.11 -3.95 18.52
N ASP A 12 -5.17 -3.95 17.70
CA ASP A 12 -5.19 -4.62 16.40
C ASP A 12 -4.15 -4.09 15.41
N PHE A 13 -3.56 -2.91 15.62
CA PHE A 13 -2.51 -2.34 14.76
C PHE A 13 -1.08 -2.67 15.24
N GLU A 14 -0.89 -3.35 16.36
CA GLU A 14 0.44 -3.69 16.88
C GLU A 14 1.32 -4.44 15.88
N HIS A 15 0.71 -5.31 15.07
CA HIS A 15 1.42 -6.10 14.07
C HIS A 15 2.03 -5.26 12.92
N TYR A 16 1.72 -3.97 12.82
CA TYR A 16 2.34 -3.04 11.88
C TYR A 16 3.60 -2.34 12.41
N ARG A 17 3.91 -2.49 13.70
CA ARG A 17 5.00 -1.75 14.37
C ARG A 17 6.34 -1.81 13.65
N ASP A 18 6.69 -2.98 13.12
CA ASP A 18 7.96 -3.24 12.47
C ASP A 18 7.84 -3.42 10.96
N VAL A 19 6.73 -2.94 10.38
CA VAL A 19 6.48 -3.00 8.92
C VAL A 19 7.08 -1.79 8.22
N LEU A 20 7.07 -0.59 8.82
CA LEU A 20 7.75 0.59 8.27
C LEU A 20 8.99 0.90 9.11
N VAL A 21 10.17 0.75 8.50
CA VAL A 21 11.47 0.83 9.19
C VAL A 21 12.46 1.71 8.44
N LEU A 22 13.55 2.06 9.12
CA LEU A 22 14.59 2.95 8.62
C LEU A 22 15.79 2.15 8.08
N PRO A 23 16.77 2.81 7.42
CA PRO A 23 17.88 2.12 6.79
C PRO A 23 18.77 1.32 7.75
N ASP A 24 18.78 1.66 9.04
CA ASP A 24 19.53 1.00 10.11
C ASP A 24 18.89 -0.32 10.60
N ASP A 25 17.68 -0.66 10.14
CA ASP A 25 17.07 -1.95 10.42
C ASP A 25 17.97 -3.09 9.90
N PRO A 26 18.28 -4.11 10.71
CA PRO A 26 19.25 -5.15 10.36
C PRO A 26 18.74 -6.14 9.30
N ARG A 27 17.42 -6.24 9.08
CA ARG A 27 16.86 -7.19 8.10
C ARG A 27 17.29 -6.81 6.69
N VAL A 28 17.61 -7.78 5.85
CA VAL A 28 18.05 -7.49 4.47
C VAL A 28 16.86 -7.00 3.65
N GLY A 29 17.01 -5.83 3.03
CA GLY A 29 16.04 -5.27 2.09
C GLY A 29 16.54 -5.36 0.66
N VAL A 30 15.62 -5.50 -0.29
CA VAL A 30 15.89 -5.42 -1.73
C VAL A 30 15.28 -4.14 -2.28
N PRO A 31 16.05 -3.28 -2.98
CA PRO A 31 15.49 -2.09 -3.62
C PRO A 31 14.29 -2.44 -4.51
N LEU A 32 13.18 -1.71 -4.40
CA LEU A 32 11.96 -2.04 -5.15
C LEU A 32 12.18 -1.98 -6.67
N ARG A 33 13.08 -1.10 -7.15
CA ARG A 33 13.50 -1.09 -8.55
C ARG A 33 14.13 -2.41 -9.00
N THR A 34 15.00 -2.98 -8.16
CA THR A 34 15.63 -4.28 -8.42
C THR A 34 14.59 -5.40 -8.33
N PHE A 35 13.73 -5.36 -7.31
CA PHE A 35 12.64 -6.32 -7.15
C PHE A 35 11.75 -6.40 -8.39
N LEU A 36 11.36 -5.25 -8.95
CA LEU A 36 10.54 -5.16 -10.16
C LEU A 36 11.33 -5.40 -11.47
N GLY A 37 12.63 -5.64 -11.37
CA GLY A 37 13.50 -5.97 -12.49
C GLY A 37 13.33 -7.42 -12.94
N GLY A 38 12.14 -7.76 -13.46
CA GLY A 38 11.83 -8.98 -14.24
C GLY A 38 12.22 -10.33 -13.61
N ASP A 39 13.51 -10.66 -13.67
CA ASP A 39 14.08 -11.91 -13.18
C ASP A 39 13.91 -12.07 -11.68
N TYR A 40 14.18 -11.02 -10.88
CA TYR A 40 14.00 -11.09 -9.42
C TYR A 40 12.53 -11.33 -9.04
N LEU A 41 11.61 -10.62 -9.71
CA LEU A 41 10.17 -10.79 -9.52
C LEU A 41 9.71 -12.20 -9.91
N ASN A 42 10.24 -12.76 -11.00
CA ASN A 42 9.96 -14.14 -11.41
C ASN A 42 10.39 -15.12 -10.33
N ASP A 43 11.63 -15.03 -9.85
CA ASP A 43 12.15 -15.94 -8.84
C ASP A 43 11.32 -15.91 -7.55
N VAL A 44 10.94 -14.70 -7.11
CA VAL A 44 10.05 -14.51 -5.95
C VAL A 44 8.69 -15.17 -6.18
N LEU A 45 8.04 -14.90 -7.31
CA LEU A 45 6.71 -15.46 -7.60
C LEU A 45 6.76 -16.98 -7.79
N THR A 46 7.83 -17.53 -8.37
CA THR A 46 8.04 -18.96 -8.51
C THR A 46 8.22 -19.63 -7.15
N ARG A 47 9.04 -19.05 -6.26
CA ARG A 47 9.24 -19.58 -4.89
C ARG A 47 7.96 -19.49 -4.06
N PHE A 48 7.28 -18.34 -4.10
CA PHE A 48 5.99 -18.16 -3.44
C PHE A 48 4.94 -19.16 -3.96
N GLY A 49 4.94 -19.44 -5.26
CA GLY A 49 4.01 -20.35 -5.92
C GLY A 49 4.18 -21.83 -5.55
N THR A 50 5.25 -22.21 -4.84
CA THR A 50 5.47 -23.62 -4.45
C THR A 50 4.36 -24.16 -3.54
N ALA A 51 3.72 -23.29 -2.75
CA ALA A 51 2.55 -23.62 -1.93
C ALA A 51 1.24 -23.76 -2.73
N TYR A 52 1.24 -23.39 -4.02
CA TYR A 52 0.06 -23.32 -4.88
C TYR A 52 0.30 -24.02 -6.24
N PRO A 53 0.46 -25.35 -6.25
CA PRO A 53 0.75 -26.10 -7.47
C PRO A 53 -0.31 -25.85 -8.56
N GLU A 54 0.14 -25.79 -9.83
CA GLU A 54 -0.70 -25.56 -11.01
C GLU A 54 -1.40 -24.18 -11.10
N SER A 55 -1.02 -23.23 -10.24
CA SER A 55 -1.63 -21.90 -10.26
C SER A 55 -1.24 -21.06 -11.48
N ASP A 56 -2.20 -20.31 -12.01
CA ASP A 56 -1.97 -19.28 -13.01
C ASP A 56 -1.02 -18.20 -12.46
N PRO A 57 0.10 -17.87 -13.13
CA PRO A 57 1.01 -16.80 -12.71
C PRO A 57 0.33 -15.46 -12.43
N ARG A 58 -0.75 -15.14 -13.16
CA ARG A 58 -1.57 -13.94 -12.95
C ARG A 58 -2.32 -13.98 -11.62
N GLY A 59 -2.82 -15.17 -11.26
CA GLY A 59 -3.48 -15.41 -9.98
C GLY A 59 -2.49 -15.28 -8.83
N LEU A 60 -1.32 -15.91 -8.96
CA LEU A 60 -0.23 -15.82 -7.97
C LEU A 60 0.22 -14.38 -7.74
N ALA A 61 0.47 -13.61 -8.80
CA ALA A 61 0.83 -12.20 -8.68
C ALA A 61 -0.26 -11.36 -8.02
N SER A 62 -1.54 -11.63 -8.32
CA SER A 62 -2.67 -10.97 -7.65
C SER A 62 -2.69 -11.29 -6.16
N ILE A 63 -2.51 -12.55 -5.76
CA ILE A 63 -2.44 -12.96 -4.35
C ILE A 63 -1.24 -12.30 -3.67
N TRP A 64 -0.05 -12.42 -4.25
CA TRP A 64 1.17 -11.82 -3.71
C TRP A 64 1.03 -10.30 -3.52
N SER A 65 0.40 -9.61 -4.47
CA SER A 65 0.14 -8.16 -4.37
C SER A 65 -0.72 -7.80 -3.16
N LYS A 66 -1.62 -8.68 -2.71
CA LYS A 66 -2.43 -8.43 -1.51
C LYS A 66 -1.56 -8.35 -0.27
N TYR A 67 -0.53 -9.19 -0.16
CA TYR A 67 0.44 -9.13 0.94
C TYR A 67 1.26 -7.83 0.91
N TYR A 68 1.66 -7.37 -0.28
CA TYR A 68 2.30 -6.06 -0.44
C TYR A 68 1.37 -4.94 0.05
N PHE A 69 0.12 -4.90 -0.44
CA PHE A 69 -0.82 -3.83 -0.14
C PHE A 69 -1.25 -3.82 1.33
N VAL A 70 -1.55 -4.98 1.92
CA VAL A 70 -1.95 -5.04 3.33
C VAL A 70 -0.82 -4.64 4.25
N LYS A 71 0.45 -4.85 3.88
CA LYS A 71 1.59 -4.37 4.66
C LYS A 71 1.83 -2.86 4.51
N LEU A 72 1.63 -2.32 3.31
CA LEU A 72 1.96 -0.91 3.04
C LEU A 72 0.83 0.05 3.38
N ILE A 73 -0.40 -0.20 2.88
CA ILE A 73 -1.49 0.78 2.88
C ILE A 73 -1.94 1.14 4.31
N PRO A 74 -2.22 0.17 5.22
CA PRO A 74 -2.70 0.47 6.56
C PRO A 74 -1.80 1.42 7.38
N PRO A 75 -0.50 1.13 7.60
CA PRO A 75 0.32 2.01 8.42
C PRO A 75 0.59 3.37 7.75
N VAL A 76 0.66 3.42 6.41
CA VAL A 76 0.85 4.67 5.66
C VAL A 76 -0.36 5.58 5.76
N VAL A 77 -1.55 5.05 5.50
CA VAL A 77 -2.78 5.84 5.50
C VAL A 77 -3.14 6.26 6.93
N ALA A 78 -2.91 5.40 7.92
CA ALA A 78 -3.05 5.77 9.33
C ALA A 78 -2.06 6.88 9.74
N ALA A 79 -0.79 6.79 9.33
CA ALA A 79 0.20 7.86 9.57
C ALA A 79 -0.24 9.19 8.96
N SER A 80 -0.76 9.16 7.74
CA SER A 80 -1.24 10.35 7.05
C SER A 80 -2.47 10.92 7.73
N LEU A 81 -3.51 10.14 8.00
CA LEU A 81 -4.80 10.65 8.50
C LEU A 81 -4.81 10.96 10.01
N ILE A 82 -4.10 10.19 10.83
CA ILE A 82 -4.17 10.31 12.30
C ILE A 82 -3.06 11.18 12.86
N LEU A 83 -1.88 11.16 12.23
CA LEU A 83 -0.70 11.87 12.71
C LEU A 83 -0.30 13.06 11.84
N ASP A 84 -1.02 13.32 10.75
CA ASP A 84 -0.63 14.27 9.69
C ASP A 84 0.83 14.05 9.24
N HIS A 85 1.26 12.79 9.19
CA HIS A 85 2.65 12.44 8.93
C HIS A 85 2.83 11.94 7.49
N ARG A 86 3.61 12.67 6.70
CA ARG A 86 3.96 12.33 5.32
C ARG A 86 5.19 11.44 5.31
N LEU A 87 5.06 10.25 4.74
CA LEU A 87 6.15 9.30 4.57
C LEU A 87 6.74 9.37 3.16
N PRO A 88 8.07 9.22 2.98
CA PRO A 88 8.70 9.14 1.68
C PRO A 88 8.46 7.75 1.08
N LEU A 89 7.53 7.64 0.14
CA LEU A 89 7.09 6.34 -0.40
C LEU A 89 7.50 6.12 -1.85
N HIS A 90 8.25 7.07 -2.42
CA HIS A 90 8.76 6.95 -3.77
C HIS A 90 9.49 5.61 -3.97
N LEU A 91 8.96 4.83 -4.92
CA LEU A 91 9.35 3.44 -5.16
C LEU A 91 10.87 3.26 -5.28
N ASP A 92 11.53 4.22 -5.90
CA ASP A 92 12.98 4.26 -6.14
C ASP A 92 13.85 4.26 -4.88
N HIS A 93 13.30 4.76 -3.78
CA HIS A 93 14.02 4.95 -2.53
C HIS A 93 13.64 3.91 -1.48
N LEU A 94 12.65 3.06 -1.78
CA LEU A 94 12.20 2.02 -0.88
C LEU A 94 12.93 0.70 -1.13
N GLN A 95 13.15 -0.03 -0.04
CA GLN A 95 13.52 -1.44 -0.10
C GLN A 95 12.43 -2.31 0.51
N LEU A 96 12.18 -3.45 -0.11
CA LEU A 96 11.26 -4.46 0.38
C LEU A 96 12.03 -5.52 1.16
N ILE A 97 11.56 -5.84 2.36
CA ILE A 97 12.04 -6.96 3.16
C ILE A 97 11.06 -8.12 2.95
N LEU A 98 11.61 -9.26 2.56
CA LEU A 98 10.89 -10.51 2.39
C LEU A 98 11.25 -11.48 3.52
N ASP A 99 10.33 -12.36 3.90
CA ASP A 99 10.64 -13.53 4.70
C ASP A 99 11.13 -14.71 3.82
N ASP A 100 11.35 -15.86 4.47
CA ASP A 100 11.86 -17.07 3.83
C ASP A 100 10.88 -17.65 2.77
N ASP A 101 9.59 -17.35 2.92
CA ASP A 101 8.50 -17.74 2.00
C ASP A 101 8.28 -16.72 0.87
N CYS A 102 9.19 -15.75 0.73
CA CYS A 102 9.13 -14.69 -0.27
C CYS A 102 7.91 -13.76 -0.11
N LEU A 103 7.37 -13.61 1.10
CA LEU A 103 6.28 -12.70 1.40
C LEU A 103 6.80 -11.34 1.91
N PRO A 104 6.15 -10.23 1.51
CA PRO A 104 6.39 -8.92 2.11
C PRO A 104 6.18 -8.91 3.61
N VAL A 105 7.21 -8.53 4.36
CA VAL A 105 7.11 -8.36 5.83
C VAL A 105 7.37 -6.93 6.28
N ALA A 106 8.18 -6.16 5.55
CA ALA A 106 8.46 -4.76 5.89
C ALA A 106 9.01 -3.95 4.70
N PHE A 107 9.03 -2.64 4.87
CA PHE A 107 9.56 -1.64 3.94
C PHE A 107 10.61 -0.81 4.65
N LYS A 108 11.81 -0.71 4.08
CA LYS A 108 12.81 0.28 4.50
C LYS A 108 12.58 1.57 3.75
N LEU A 109 12.30 2.63 4.50
CA LEU A 109 12.15 3.99 4.00
C LEU A 109 13.51 4.71 4.08
N PRO A 110 13.78 5.69 3.19
CA PRO A 110 15.02 6.45 3.22
C PRO A 110 15.18 7.30 4.48
N ASP A 111 14.06 7.78 5.03
CA ASP A 111 14.01 8.57 6.26
C ASP A 111 12.63 8.42 6.94
N ALA A 112 12.48 9.06 8.10
CA ALA A 112 11.28 8.96 8.93
C ALA A 112 10.07 9.73 8.37
N GLY A 113 10.22 10.46 7.27
CA GLY A 113 9.24 11.44 6.80
C GLY A 113 9.14 12.64 7.73
N GLN A 114 8.07 13.40 7.53
CA GLN A 114 7.84 14.63 8.28
C GLN A 114 6.34 14.89 8.45
N ARG A 115 5.99 15.63 9.50
CA ARG A 115 4.63 16.16 9.61
C ARG A 115 4.35 17.14 8.49
N TRP A 116 3.13 17.14 8.01
CA TRP A 116 2.65 18.16 7.09
C TRP A 116 2.73 19.54 7.72
N THR A 117 3.32 20.50 7.02
CA THR A 117 3.37 21.90 7.42
C THR A 117 3.49 22.78 6.16
N PRO A 118 2.39 23.42 5.68
CA PRO A 118 1.02 23.35 6.18
C PRO A 118 0.35 21.98 5.98
N ALA A 119 -0.83 21.78 6.57
CA ALA A 119 -1.67 20.62 6.30
C ALA A 119 -2.03 20.55 4.80
N PRO A 120 -2.16 19.33 4.22
CA PRO A 120 -2.47 19.17 2.82
C PRO A 120 -3.88 19.68 2.54
N THR A 121 -4.03 20.31 1.39
CA THR A 121 -5.24 21.01 0.96
C THR A 121 -6.34 20.09 0.48
N ASP A 122 -5.98 18.92 -0.05
CA ASP A 122 -6.90 17.89 -0.49
C ASP A 122 -6.32 16.47 -0.36
N ALA A 123 -7.14 15.48 -0.69
CA ALA A 123 -6.76 14.07 -0.66
C ALA A 123 -5.65 13.69 -1.65
N PHE A 124 -5.59 14.37 -2.80
CA PHE A 124 -4.59 14.04 -3.83
C PHE A 124 -3.20 14.48 -3.38
N GLU A 125 -3.08 15.68 -2.82
CA GLU A 125 -1.83 16.13 -2.17
C GLU A 125 -1.46 15.20 -1.01
N ARG A 126 -2.44 14.85 -0.17
CA ARG A 126 -2.21 14.01 1.02
C ARG A 126 -1.68 12.62 0.68
N PHE A 127 -2.15 12.02 -0.41
CA PHE A 127 -1.87 10.63 -0.77
C PHE A 127 -0.96 10.46 -1.98
N ASP A 128 -0.41 11.53 -2.55
CA ASP A 128 0.42 11.52 -3.77
C ASP A 128 1.61 10.53 -3.68
N GLU A 129 2.35 10.57 -2.57
CA GLU A 129 3.45 9.64 -2.28
C GLU A 129 3.02 8.17 -2.37
N LEU A 130 1.84 7.84 -1.85
CA LEU A 130 1.30 6.49 -1.90
C LEU A 130 0.79 6.15 -3.30
N LEU A 131 0.01 7.05 -3.93
CA LEU A 131 -0.70 6.73 -5.16
C LEU A 131 0.20 6.77 -6.39
N ASP A 132 0.83 7.91 -6.66
CA ASP A 132 1.54 8.17 -7.91
C ASP A 132 3.01 7.80 -7.82
N HIS A 133 3.62 7.92 -6.64
CA HIS A 133 5.02 7.58 -6.44
C HIS A 133 5.27 6.14 -5.97
N ASN A 134 4.25 5.40 -5.55
CA ASN A 134 4.38 4.00 -5.12
C ASN A 134 3.43 3.03 -5.85
N LEU A 135 2.13 3.09 -5.56
CA LEU A 135 1.17 2.08 -6.00
C LEU A 135 1.07 2.03 -7.53
N ARG A 136 1.03 3.19 -8.20
CA ARG A 136 0.98 3.25 -9.66
C ARG A 136 2.18 2.59 -10.35
N PRO A 137 3.44 3.00 -10.10
CA PRO A 137 4.58 2.37 -10.75
C PRO A 137 4.71 0.89 -10.37
N PHE A 138 4.39 0.51 -9.14
CA PHE A 138 4.38 -0.90 -8.70
C PHE A 138 3.33 -1.72 -9.47
N ILE A 139 2.08 -1.27 -9.50
CA ILE A 139 0.98 -1.95 -10.19
C ILE A 139 1.24 -2.04 -11.69
N ASP A 140 1.72 -0.97 -12.32
CA ASP A 140 2.02 -0.95 -13.75
C ASP A 140 3.16 -1.91 -14.09
N ALA A 141 4.20 -2.00 -13.26
CA ALA A 141 5.29 -2.94 -13.44
C ALA A 141 4.82 -4.39 -13.30
N LEU A 142 4.12 -4.73 -12.21
CA LEU A 142 3.61 -6.07 -11.95
C LEU A 142 2.62 -6.52 -13.03
N ALA A 143 1.65 -5.66 -13.37
CA ALA A 143 0.65 -5.93 -14.41
C ALA A 143 1.29 -6.20 -15.77
N ARG A 144 2.30 -5.39 -16.15
CA ARG A 144 3.05 -5.59 -17.41
C ARG A 144 3.82 -6.91 -17.38
N HIS A 145 4.46 -7.24 -16.27
CA HIS A 145 5.29 -8.42 -16.10
C HIS A 145 4.48 -9.72 -16.28
N VAL A 146 3.36 -9.87 -15.57
CA VAL A 146 2.53 -11.08 -15.64
C VAL A 146 1.37 -10.99 -16.64
N ARG A 147 1.26 -9.89 -17.40
CA ARG A 147 0.15 -9.61 -18.33
C ARG A 147 -1.23 -9.70 -17.65
N LEU A 148 -1.30 -9.18 -16.42
CA LEU A 148 -2.54 -9.05 -15.64
C LEU A 148 -3.17 -7.69 -15.88
N SER A 149 -4.50 -7.60 -15.85
CA SER A 149 -5.19 -6.31 -15.89
C SER A 149 -4.84 -5.47 -14.65
N PRO A 150 -4.33 -4.23 -14.80
CA PRO A 150 -4.05 -3.34 -13.66
C PRO A 150 -5.27 -3.11 -12.76
N LYS A 151 -6.49 -3.19 -13.31
CA LYS A 151 -7.73 -3.03 -12.56
C LYS A 151 -7.89 -4.04 -11.43
N VAL A 152 -7.39 -5.26 -11.60
CA VAL A 152 -7.44 -6.30 -10.55
C VAL A 152 -6.58 -5.90 -9.37
N LEU A 153 -5.37 -5.41 -9.64
CA LEU A 153 -4.44 -4.97 -8.61
C LEU A 153 -4.93 -3.70 -7.90
N TRP A 154 -5.46 -2.74 -8.66
CA TRP A 154 -6.09 -1.55 -8.09
C TRP A 154 -7.32 -1.86 -7.25
N SER A 155 -8.13 -2.86 -7.64
CA SER A 155 -9.25 -3.32 -6.81
C SER A 155 -8.76 -3.92 -5.49
N ASN A 156 -7.70 -4.73 -5.50
CA ASN A 156 -7.09 -5.22 -4.25
C ASN A 156 -6.62 -4.06 -3.35
N ALA A 157 -5.88 -3.09 -3.91
CA ALA A 157 -5.40 -1.93 -3.16
C ALA A 157 -6.55 -1.09 -2.58
N GLY A 158 -7.58 -0.83 -3.38
CA GLY A 158 -8.75 -0.06 -2.97
C GLY A 158 -9.58 -0.73 -1.88
N ASN A 159 -9.70 -2.07 -1.91
CA ASN A 159 -10.38 -2.81 -0.85
C ASN A 159 -9.70 -2.60 0.52
N TYR A 160 -8.35 -2.63 0.57
CA TYR A 160 -7.62 -2.36 1.81
C TYR A 160 -7.73 -0.90 2.26
N PHE A 161 -7.70 0.03 1.31
CA PHE A 161 -7.87 1.45 1.62
C PHE A 161 -9.26 1.72 2.22
N GLU A 162 -10.33 1.25 1.57
CA GLU A 162 -11.71 1.43 2.03
C GLU A 162 -11.96 0.73 3.37
N TRP A 163 -11.52 -0.53 3.50
CA TRP A 163 -11.60 -1.26 4.77
C TRP A 163 -10.94 -0.48 5.92
N LEU A 164 -9.73 0.05 5.68
CA LEU A 164 -9.01 0.82 6.69
C LEU A 164 -9.76 2.09 7.11
N LEU A 165 -10.36 2.83 6.17
CA LEU A 165 -11.15 4.01 6.54
C LEU A 165 -12.28 3.64 7.50
N GLY A 166 -12.96 2.51 7.24
CA GLY A 166 -13.98 1.98 8.14
C GLY A 166 -13.41 1.59 9.52
N VAL A 167 -12.22 0.97 9.57
CA VAL A 167 -11.55 0.64 10.83
C VAL A 167 -11.20 1.91 11.61
N LEU A 168 -10.58 2.90 10.97
CA LEU A 168 -10.16 4.14 11.63
C LEU A 168 -11.36 4.95 12.15
N ALA A 169 -12.43 5.06 11.36
CA ALA A 169 -13.64 5.77 11.76
C ALA A 169 -14.34 5.12 12.97
N ASN A 170 -14.26 3.80 13.11
CA ASN A 170 -14.85 3.07 14.23
C ASN A 170 -13.94 3.03 15.47
N ALA A 171 -12.63 2.88 15.29
CA ALA A 171 -11.69 2.66 16.38
C ALA A 171 -11.19 3.95 17.04
N ILE A 172 -11.20 5.08 16.31
CA ILE A 172 -10.62 6.34 16.77
C ILE A 172 -11.73 7.40 16.84
N PRO A 173 -12.18 7.79 18.06
CA PRO A 173 -13.16 8.85 18.22
C PRO A 173 -12.72 10.14 17.53
N HIS A 174 -13.59 10.72 16.72
CA HIS A 174 -13.36 11.97 15.99
C HIS A 174 -12.18 11.96 15.00
N ALA A 175 -11.71 10.79 14.55
CA ALA A 175 -10.74 10.73 13.46
C ALA A 175 -11.29 11.40 12.19
N ASP A 176 -10.54 12.35 11.63
CA ASP A 176 -10.87 12.96 10.35
C ASP A 176 -10.39 12.06 9.19
N VAL A 177 -11.33 11.32 8.63
CA VAL A 177 -11.12 10.47 7.44
C VAL A 177 -11.66 11.12 6.16
N SER A 178 -11.99 12.43 6.19
CA SER A 178 -12.64 13.14 5.08
C SER A 178 -11.83 13.09 3.78
N HIS A 179 -10.52 13.31 3.84
CA HIS A 179 -9.64 13.17 2.67
C HIS A 179 -9.62 11.73 2.13
N GLY A 180 -9.70 10.72 3.00
CA GLY A 180 -9.85 9.33 2.55
C GLY A 180 -11.14 9.13 1.74
N HIS A 181 -12.26 9.64 2.24
CA HIS A 181 -13.54 9.58 1.53
C HIS A 181 -13.56 10.44 0.27
N GLN A 182 -12.93 11.61 0.28
CA GLN A 182 -12.79 12.46 -0.92
C GLN A 182 -12.08 11.69 -2.03
N LEU A 183 -10.99 10.97 -1.71
CA LEU A 183 -10.29 10.12 -2.67
C LEU A 183 -11.20 9.01 -3.21
N LEU A 184 -11.91 8.25 -2.36
CA LEU A 184 -12.76 7.15 -2.83
C LEU A 184 -13.97 7.59 -3.66
N ASN A 185 -14.43 8.84 -3.49
CA ASN A 185 -15.59 9.39 -4.19
C ASN A 185 -15.23 10.28 -5.39
N ALA A 186 -13.96 10.58 -5.62
CA ALA A 186 -13.53 11.34 -6.78
C ALA A 186 -13.46 10.45 -8.03
N HIS A 187 -14.18 10.82 -9.09
CA HIS A 187 -14.14 10.09 -10.37
C HIS A 187 -12.80 10.20 -11.11
N TYR A 188 -12.13 11.34 -10.94
CA TYR A 188 -10.92 11.70 -11.67
C TYR A 188 -9.84 12.22 -10.72
N LEU A 189 -8.59 11.98 -11.09
CA LEU A 189 -7.41 12.59 -10.48
C LEU A 189 -7.27 14.05 -10.98
N PRO A 190 -6.39 14.87 -10.37
CA PRO A 190 -6.19 16.26 -10.78
C PRO A 190 -5.80 16.43 -12.25
N ASP A 191 -5.08 15.44 -12.81
CA ASP A 191 -4.68 15.41 -14.22
C ASP A 191 -5.73 14.83 -15.18
N ARG A 192 -6.97 14.63 -14.70
CA ARG A 192 -8.13 14.10 -15.44
C ARG A 192 -8.04 12.62 -15.82
N ARG A 193 -7.01 11.88 -15.40
CA ARG A 193 -7.06 10.41 -15.46
C ARG A 193 -8.17 9.90 -14.56
N ARG A 194 -8.76 8.75 -14.90
CA ARG A 194 -9.71 8.08 -14.00
C ARG A 194 -9.01 7.73 -12.69
N ASN A 195 -9.66 8.02 -11.58
CA ASN A 195 -9.18 7.58 -10.28
C ASN A 195 -9.33 6.05 -10.15
N PRO A 196 -8.23 5.29 -9.98
CA PRO A 196 -8.31 3.85 -9.88
C PRO A 196 -8.94 3.36 -8.56
N LEU A 197 -9.04 4.23 -7.56
CA LEU A 197 -9.66 3.96 -6.27
C LEU A 197 -11.10 4.48 -6.16
N PHE A 198 -11.71 4.93 -7.26
CA PHE A 198 -13.10 5.35 -7.24
C PHE A 198 -14.03 4.16 -6.98
N GLN A 199 -14.74 4.18 -5.84
CA GLN A 199 -15.69 3.15 -5.40
C GLN A 199 -15.16 1.71 -5.61
N PRO A 200 -14.08 1.32 -4.91
CA PRO A 200 -13.40 0.06 -5.17
C PRO A 200 -14.25 -1.14 -4.71
N VAL A 201 -15.05 -0.97 -3.65
CA VAL A 201 -16.11 -1.90 -3.28
C VAL A 201 -17.46 -1.40 -3.82
N ARG A 202 -18.16 -2.27 -4.53
CA ARG A 202 -19.56 -2.05 -4.90
C ARG A 202 -20.44 -2.95 -4.06
N TYR A 203 -21.15 -2.35 -3.10
CA TYR A 203 -22.20 -3.04 -2.37
C TYR A 203 -23.36 -3.30 -3.34
N MET A 204 -23.48 -4.54 -3.83
CA MET A 204 -24.69 -4.97 -4.49
C MET A 204 -25.73 -5.23 -3.41
N TRP A 205 -26.68 -4.31 -3.26
CA TRP A 205 -27.90 -4.61 -2.54
C TRP A 205 -28.70 -5.55 -3.42
N ASP A 206 -28.91 -6.79 -2.98
CA ASP A 206 -29.93 -7.65 -3.57
C ASP A 206 -31.25 -6.87 -3.50
N ARG A 207 -31.80 -6.56 -4.67
CA ARG A 207 -33.17 -6.06 -4.78
C ARG A 207 -34.09 -7.19 -4.30
N LEU A 208 -34.52 -7.09 -3.04
CA LEU A 208 -35.74 -7.76 -2.57
C LEU A 208 -36.97 -7.02 -3.10
#